data_AF-A0A1H4D182-F1
#
_entry.id   AF-A0A1H4D182-F1
#
_cell.length_a   1.000
_cell.length_b   1.000
_cell.length_c   1.000
_cell.angle_alpha   90.00
_cell.angle_beta   90.00
_cell.angle_gamma   90.00
#
_symmetry.space_group_name_H-M   'P 1'
#
loop_
_entity.id
_entity.type
_entity.pdbx_description
1 polymer ?
#
loop_
_entity_poly.entity_id
_entity_poly.type
_entity_poly.pdbx_seq_one_letter_code
_entity_poly.pdbx_strand_id
1 'polypeptide(L)'
;MRLAPRLRALRVASPTPYRGRAGRLGAALRGGPLERESDAPAGAASGGVRAVLRLEGLAVLLASVAAYADLGAGWGAFAMLFLLPDLSFLGYLAGARTGAAVYNLAHSYVGPVALLALGALADMPVALAVGLIWCAHIGFDRMLGYGLKYASGFAATHLGRIGPTDPW
;
A
#
# COMPACT_ATOMS: atom_id res chain seq x y z
N MET A 1 1.93 -64.92 -58.55
CA MET A 1 0.62 -65.48 -58.96
C MET A 1 -0.20 -65.71 -57.68
N ARG A 2 -1.42 -65.14 -57.59
CA ARG A 2 -2.40 -65.11 -56.46
C ARG A 2 -2.05 -64.16 -55.29
N LEU A 3 -2.60 -62.94 -55.15
CA LEU A 3 -3.97 -62.46 -54.80
C LEU A 3 -4.43 -62.74 -53.34
N ALA A 4 -4.22 -61.73 -52.46
CA ALA A 4 -5.09 -61.11 -51.41
C ALA A 4 -5.85 -62.00 -50.37
N PRO A 5 -6.46 -61.47 -49.27
CA PRO A 5 -6.60 -60.07 -48.83
C PRO A 5 -6.35 -59.78 -47.32
N ARG A 6 -6.37 -58.47 -47.02
CA ARG A 6 -6.32 -57.80 -45.72
C ARG A 6 -7.55 -58.10 -44.85
N LEU A 7 -7.36 -58.26 -43.54
CA LEU A 7 -8.40 -58.03 -42.53
C LEU A 7 -7.90 -57.06 -41.47
N ARG A 8 -8.51 -55.87 -41.46
CA ARG A 8 -8.27 -54.74 -40.57
C ARG A 8 -9.26 -54.86 -39.42
N ALA A 9 -8.82 -55.33 -38.26
CA ALA A 9 -9.66 -55.36 -37.06
C ALA A 9 -9.80 -53.93 -36.51
N LEU A 10 -11.00 -53.35 -36.64
CA LEU A 10 -11.38 -52.12 -35.95
C LEU A 10 -11.41 -52.38 -34.44
N ARG A 11 -10.55 -51.69 -33.68
CA ARG A 11 -10.65 -51.61 -32.23
C ARG A 11 -11.74 -50.59 -31.90
N VAL A 12 -12.89 -51.09 -31.43
CA VAL A 12 -14.00 -50.28 -30.94
C VAL A 12 -13.54 -49.55 -29.67
N ALA A 13 -13.65 -48.22 -29.69
CA ALA A 13 -13.38 -47.36 -28.56
C ALA A 13 -14.41 -47.62 -27.45
N SER A 14 -13.93 -47.87 -26.24
CA SER A 14 -14.77 -48.01 -25.04
C SER A 14 -15.40 -46.66 -24.68
N PRO A 15 -16.71 -46.58 -24.38
CA PRO A 15 -17.31 -45.36 -23.89
C PRO A 15 -16.81 -45.08 -22.46
N THR A 16 -16.10 -43.96 -22.28
CA THR A 16 -15.84 -43.36 -20.98
C THR A 16 -17.17 -43.09 -20.27
N PRO A 17 -17.41 -43.63 -19.06
CA PRO A 17 -18.60 -43.29 -18.31
C PRO A 17 -18.50 -41.83 -17.85
N TYR A 18 -19.40 -41.00 -18.36
CA TYR A 18 -19.70 -39.66 -17.87
C TYR A 18 -20.19 -39.80 -16.42
N ARG A 19 -19.30 -39.52 -15.45
CA ARG A 19 -19.63 -39.63 -14.02
C ARG A 19 -20.51 -38.44 -13.64
N GLY A 20 -21.77 -38.77 -13.41
CA GLY A 20 -22.85 -37.84 -13.15
C GLY A 20 -22.66 -36.98 -11.90
N ARG A 21 -23.29 -35.81 -12.01
CA ARG A 21 -23.66 -34.82 -11.00
C ARG A 21 -24.46 -35.47 -9.87
N ALA A 22 -23.79 -36.04 -8.87
CA ALA A 22 -24.41 -36.42 -7.59
C ALA A 22 -23.37 -36.31 -6.47
N GLY A 23 -23.35 -35.17 -5.80
CA GLY A 23 -22.42 -34.90 -4.70
C GLY A 23 -22.32 -33.44 -4.27
N ARG A 24 -23.43 -32.69 -4.25
CA ARG A 24 -23.50 -31.34 -3.68
C ARG A 24 -24.28 -31.30 -2.36
N LEU A 25 -24.05 -32.27 -1.49
CA LEU A 25 -24.65 -32.30 -0.15
C LEU A 25 -23.70 -32.88 0.92
N GLY A 26 -22.38 -32.80 0.70
CA GLY A 26 -21.36 -33.33 1.62
C GLY A 26 -20.10 -32.46 1.74
N ALA A 27 -20.18 -31.17 1.41
CA ALA A 27 -19.06 -30.23 1.51
C ALA A 27 -19.38 -29.00 2.39
N ALA A 28 -20.46 -29.06 3.18
CA ALA A 28 -20.88 -27.97 4.06
C ALA A 28 -20.38 -28.12 5.52
N LEU A 29 -19.54 -29.11 5.82
CA LEU A 29 -19.04 -29.37 7.18
C LEU A 29 -17.51 -29.53 7.24
N ARG A 30 -16.79 -28.80 6.40
CA ARG A 30 -15.34 -28.55 6.58
C ARG A 30 -15.09 -27.05 6.64
N GLY A 31 -15.71 -26.39 7.60
CA GLY A 31 -15.25 -25.10 8.10
C GLY A 31 -14.02 -25.33 8.98
N GLY A 32 -12.87 -25.57 8.37
CA GLY A 32 -11.61 -25.20 9.03
C GLY A 32 -11.64 -23.68 9.28
N PRO A 33 -10.86 -23.15 10.25
CA PRO A 33 -10.70 -21.71 10.39
C PRO A 33 -10.40 -21.17 9.00
N LEU A 34 -11.26 -20.29 8.50
CA LEU A 34 -11.00 -19.58 7.26
C LEU A 34 -9.66 -18.89 7.50
N GLU A 35 -8.59 -19.47 6.97
CA GLU A 35 -7.39 -18.72 6.66
C GLU A 35 -7.89 -17.63 5.73
N ARG A 36 -8.28 -16.49 6.33
CA ARG A 36 -8.56 -15.27 5.59
C ARG A 36 -7.24 -14.98 4.92
N GLU A 37 -7.13 -15.34 3.65
CA GLU A 37 -6.08 -14.87 2.78
C GLU A 37 -5.98 -13.37 3.03
N SER A 38 -4.86 -12.92 3.60
CA SER A 38 -4.77 -11.56 4.12
C SER A 38 -4.91 -10.61 2.93
N ASP A 39 -6.01 -9.85 2.91
CA ASP A 39 -6.31 -8.86 1.86
C ASP A 39 -5.30 -7.68 1.83
N ALA A 40 -4.31 -7.72 2.73
CA ALA A 40 -3.20 -6.81 2.82
C ALA A 40 -2.20 -7.07 1.68
N PRO A 41 -1.64 -6.03 1.05
CA PRO A 41 -0.66 -6.21 0.00
C PRO A 41 0.57 -6.96 0.52
N ALA A 42 1.14 -7.83 -0.31
CA ALA A 42 2.34 -8.58 0.03
C ALA A 42 3.46 -7.62 0.48
N GLY A 43 3.99 -7.84 1.70
CA GLY A 43 5.02 -6.99 2.31
C GLY A 43 4.51 -5.85 3.19
N ALA A 44 3.20 -5.70 3.41
CA ALA A 44 2.69 -4.76 4.40
C ALA A 44 2.99 -5.20 5.84
N ALA A 45 3.32 -4.22 6.70
CA ALA A 45 3.43 -4.44 8.14
C ALA A 45 2.07 -4.82 8.75
N SER A 46 2.10 -5.71 9.73
CA SER A 46 0.93 -6.20 10.45
C SER A 46 1.18 -6.29 11.95
N GLY A 47 0.11 -6.48 12.74
CA GLY A 47 0.17 -6.66 14.19
C GLY A 47 0.94 -5.55 14.92
N GLY A 48 1.79 -5.94 15.87
CA GLY A 48 2.53 -5.01 16.73
C GLY A 48 3.50 -4.09 15.97
N VAL A 49 4.14 -4.57 14.89
CA VAL A 49 5.06 -3.74 14.08
C VAL A 49 4.31 -2.56 13.46
N ARG A 50 3.11 -2.81 12.93
CA ARG A 50 2.26 -1.75 12.38
C ARG A 50 1.91 -0.71 13.45
N ALA A 51 1.58 -1.14 14.67
CA ALA A 51 1.30 -0.23 15.77
C ALA A 51 2.51 0.66 16.09
N VAL A 52 3.72 0.07 16.14
CA VAL A 52 4.97 0.82 16.34
C VAL A 52 5.16 1.86 15.24
N LEU A 53 5.01 1.50 13.97
CA LEU A 53 5.16 2.45 12.85
C LEU A 53 4.16 3.62 12.91
N ARG A 54 2.93 3.38 13.40
CA ARG A 54 1.94 4.46 13.61
C ARG A 54 2.34 5.37 14.77
N LEU A 55 2.88 4.80 15.85
CA LEU A 55 3.42 5.55 16.99
C LEU A 55 4.67 6.36 16.59
N GLU A 56 5.54 5.82 15.73
CA GLU A 56 6.64 6.57 15.14
C GLU A 56 6.13 7.75 14.32
N GLY A 57 5.08 7.55 13.50
CA GLY A 57 4.40 8.63 12.78
C GLY A 57 3.91 9.74 13.72
N LEU A 58 3.23 9.37 14.81
CA LEU A 58 2.79 10.31 15.85
C LEU A 58 3.97 11.04 16.49
N ALA A 59 5.06 10.33 16.80
CA ALA A 59 6.25 10.95 17.38
C ALA A 59 6.87 12.00 16.44
N VAL A 60 6.98 11.70 15.14
CA VAL A 60 7.47 12.67 14.14
C VAL A 60 6.54 13.87 14.02
N LEU A 61 5.21 13.65 14.01
CA LEU A 61 4.23 14.73 14.01
C LEU A 61 4.43 15.67 15.20
N LEU A 62 4.45 15.13 16.41
CA LEU A 62 4.58 15.94 17.64
C LEU A 62 5.91 16.68 17.69
N ALA A 63 7.02 16.01 17.35
CA ALA A 63 8.33 16.62 17.33
C ALA A 63 8.42 17.77 16.29
N SER A 64 7.87 17.55 15.10
CA SER A 64 7.89 18.55 14.03
C SER A 64 7.02 19.76 14.36
N VAL A 65 5.84 19.55 14.95
CA VAL A 65 4.95 20.64 15.41
C VAL A 65 5.61 21.44 16.54
N ALA A 66 6.23 20.77 17.51
CA ALA A 66 6.93 21.44 18.61
C ALA A 66 8.11 22.29 18.10
N ALA A 67 8.94 21.73 17.22
CA ALA A 67 10.05 22.47 16.61
C ALA A 67 9.56 23.64 15.74
N TYR A 68 8.46 23.47 15.02
CA TYR A 68 7.88 24.56 14.21
C TYR A 68 7.34 25.70 15.07
N ALA A 69 6.71 25.36 16.20
CA ALA A 69 6.21 26.35 17.15
C ALA A 69 7.35 27.20 17.73
N ASP A 70 8.49 26.56 18.06
CA ASP A 70 9.70 27.25 18.53
C ASP A 70 10.29 28.18 17.44
N LEU A 71 10.22 27.78 16.17
CA LEU A 71 10.69 28.58 15.04
C LEU A 71 9.88 29.86 14.81
N GLY A 72 8.63 29.93 15.32
CA GLY A 72 7.80 31.14 15.25
C GLY A 72 7.33 31.53 13.84
N ALA A 73 7.40 30.63 12.85
CA ALA A 73 7.14 30.92 11.43
C ALA A 73 5.65 31.17 11.05
N GLY A 74 4.76 31.21 12.04
CA GLY A 74 3.33 31.52 11.87
C GLY A 74 2.46 30.33 11.46
N TRP A 75 1.30 30.18 12.10
CA TRP A 75 0.42 29.03 11.90
C TRP A 75 -0.38 29.03 10.58
N GLY A 76 -0.53 30.19 9.94
CA GLY A 76 -1.18 30.29 8.63
C GLY A 76 -0.39 29.56 7.54
N ALA A 77 0.93 29.77 7.50
CA ALA A 77 1.82 29.05 6.58
C ALA A 77 1.81 27.54 6.86
N PHE A 78 1.82 27.16 8.14
CA PHE A 78 1.68 25.76 8.57
C PHE A 78 0.42 25.13 7.96
N ALA A 79 -0.75 25.70 8.23
CA ALA A 79 -2.02 25.15 7.77
C ALA A 79 -2.11 25.03 6.24
N MET A 80 -1.63 26.04 5.51
CA MET A 80 -1.66 26.03 4.04
C MET A 80 -0.73 24.98 3.43
N LEU A 81 0.50 24.88 3.93
CA LEU A 81 1.51 23.98 3.36
C LEU A 81 1.36 22.55 3.85
N PHE A 82 0.70 22.33 5.00
CA PHE A 82 0.49 21.00 5.57
C PHE A 82 -0.22 20.07 4.57
N LEU A 83 -1.26 20.54 3.88
CA LEU A 83 -2.03 19.73 2.92
C LEU A 83 -1.40 19.65 1.52
N LEU A 84 -0.31 20.39 1.27
CA LEU A 84 0.28 20.48 -0.06
C LEU A 84 0.82 19.13 -0.59
N PRO A 85 1.49 18.29 0.22
CA PRO A 85 1.98 16.99 -0.24
C PRO A 85 0.87 16.06 -0.73
N ASP A 86 -0.36 16.19 -0.21
CA ASP A 86 -1.49 15.34 -0.60
C ASP A 86 -1.90 15.53 -2.05
N LEU A 87 -1.70 16.72 -2.64
CA LEU A 87 -1.98 16.94 -4.06
C LEU A 87 -1.23 15.97 -4.99
N SER A 88 -0.17 15.33 -4.50
CA SER A 88 0.51 14.23 -5.19
C SER A 88 -0.40 13.06 -5.56
N PHE A 89 -1.56 12.87 -4.90
CA PHE A 89 -2.54 11.86 -5.30
C PHE A 89 -3.08 12.10 -6.71
N LEU A 90 -3.06 13.34 -7.22
CA LEU A 90 -3.47 13.66 -8.60
C LEU A 90 -2.60 12.94 -9.64
N GLY A 91 -1.39 12.51 -9.26
CA GLY A 91 -0.55 11.65 -10.11
C GLY A 91 -1.23 10.34 -10.52
N TYR A 92 -2.23 9.87 -9.76
CA TYR A 92 -3.03 8.68 -10.12
C TYR A 92 -3.92 8.90 -11.35
N LEU A 93 -4.16 10.16 -11.78
CA LEU A 93 -4.82 10.46 -13.06
C LEU A 93 -4.00 9.93 -14.26
N ALA A 94 -2.68 9.79 -14.10
CA ALA A 94 -1.78 9.21 -15.10
C ALA A 94 -1.56 7.69 -14.92
N GLY A 95 -2.35 7.04 -14.04
CA GLY A 95 -2.30 5.60 -13.77
C GLY A 95 -1.64 5.23 -12.44
N ALA A 96 -1.88 4.00 -11.98
CA ALA A 96 -1.52 3.55 -10.63
C ALA A 96 -0.01 3.57 -10.33
N ARG A 97 0.83 3.19 -11.30
CA ARG A 97 2.29 3.18 -11.12
C ARG A 97 2.86 4.60 -10.98
N THR A 98 2.44 5.50 -11.86
CA THR A 98 2.86 6.92 -11.83
C THR A 98 2.35 7.58 -10.56
N GLY A 99 1.08 7.37 -10.21
CA GLY A 99 0.49 7.88 -8.98
C GLY A 99 1.23 7.40 -7.74
N ALA A 100 1.55 6.11 -7.64
CA ALA A 100 2.33 5.57 -6.52
C ALA A 100 3.72 6.20 -6.45
N ALA A 101 4.42 6.38 -7.57
CA ALA A 101 5.74 7.00 -7.60
C ALA A 101 5.71 8.47 -7.14
N VAL A 102 4.78 9.27 -7.69
CA VAL A 102 4.62 10.69 -7.34
C VAL A 102 4.21 10.86 -5.88
N TYR A 103 3.25 10.06 -5.41
CA TYR A 103 2.83 10.07 -4.01
C TYR A 103 3.98 9.68 -3.07
N ASN A 104 4.73 8.62 -3.40
CA ASN A 104 5.84 8.15 -2.56
C ASN A 104 6.99 9.16 -2.50
N LEU A 105 7.25 9.89 -3.59
CA LEU A 105 8.20 10.99 -3.58
C LEU A 105 7.77 12.09 -2.61
N ALA A 106 6.49 12.46 -2.62
CA ALA A 106 5.93 13.45 -1.71
C ALA A 106 5.80 12.95 -0.25
N HIS A 107 5.69 11.65 -0.01
CA HIS A 107 5.50 11.06 1.33
C HIS A 107 6.72 10.28 1.84
N SER A 108 7.87 10.48 1.21
CA SER A 108 9.16 10.02 1.69
C SER A 108 9.79 11.05 2.60
N TYR A 109 10.36 10.62 3.73
CA TYR A 109 11.11 11.52 4.61
C TYR A 109 12.41 12.03 4.00
N VAL A 110 12.90 11.43 2.90
CA VAL A 110 14.14 11.87 2.24
C VAL A 110 14.06 13.35 1.83
N GLY A 111 12.94 13.76 1.23
CA GLY A 111 12.71 15.14 0.79
C GLY A 111 12.76 16.16 1.94
N PRO A 112 11.87 16.08 2.94
CA PRO A 112 11.86 17.04 4.03
C PRO A 112 13.11 16.97 4.91
N VAL A 113 13.70 15.80 5.15
CA VAL A 113 14.96 15.72 5.91
C VAL A 113 16.12 16.37 5.15
N ALA A 114 16.21 16.19 3.83
CA ALA A 114 17.19 16.91 3.02
C ALA A 114 16.96 18.43 3.10
N LEU A 115 15.70 18.88 3.05
CA LEU A 115 15.36 20.29 3.16
C LEU A 115 15.70 20.86 4.55
N LEU A 116 15.47 20.11 5.63
CA LEU A 116 15.89 20.47 6.99
C LEU A 116 17.40 20.58 7.09
N ALA A 117 18.15 19.60 6.55
CA ALA A 117 19.60 19.62 6.55
C ALA A 117 20.15 20.83 5.77
N LEU A 118 19.61 21.12 4.59
CA LEU A 118 19.97 22.31 3.81
C LEU A 118 19.63 23.60 4.57
N GLY A 119 18.44 23.66 5.20
CA GLY A 119 18.02 24.81 5.99
C GLY A 119 18.92 25.08 7.19
N ALA A 120 19.39 24.03 7.86
CA ALA A 120 20.34 24.15 8.97
C ALA A 120 21.75 24.52 8.50
N LEU A 121 22.24 23.93 7.41
CA LEU A 121 23.60 24.19 6.90
C LEU A 121 23.75 25.55 6.22
N ALA A 122 22.66 26.10 5.68
CA ALA A 122 22.65 27.37 4.96
C ALA A 122 21.97 28.50 5.74
N ASP A 123 21.65 28.30 7.02
CA ASP A 123 20.93 29.26 7.88
C ASP A 123 19.67 29.83 7.21
N MET A 124 18.81 28.95 6.67
CA MET A 124 17.58 29.32 5.99
C MET A 124 16.34 28.92 6.82
N PRO A 125 15.79 29.83 7.66
CA PRO A 125 14.63 29.54 8.50
C PRO A 125 13.40 29.09 7.70
N VAL A 126 13.22 29.61 6.49
CA VAL A 126 12.11 29.20 5.60
C VAL A 126 12.24 27.73 5.20
N ALA A 127 13.45 27.25 4.90
CA ALA A 127 13.68 25.85 4.56
C ALA A 127 13.42 24.93 5.78
N LEU A 128 13.83 25.37 6.97
CA LEU A 128 13.49 24.67 8.23
C LEU A 128 11.98 24.60 8.43
N ALA A 129 11.28 25.73 8.31
CA ALA A 129 9.83 25.81 8.45
C ALA A 129 9.10 24.85 7.49
N VAL A 130 9.44 24.89 6.19
CA VAL A 130 8.82 24.03 5.17
C VAL A 130 9.16 22.55 5.42
N GLY A 131 10.41 22.24 5.76
CA GLY A 131 10.83 20.87 6.09
C GLY A 131 10.08 20.31 7.30
N LEU A 132 9.88 21.11 8.35
CA LEU A 132 9.12 20.72 9.54
C LEU A 132 7.64 20.51 9.25
N ILE A 133 6.99 21.40 8.50
CA ILE A 133 5.59 21.22 8.07
C ILE A 133 5.43 19.93 7.28
N TRP A 134 6.36 19.67 6.36
CA TRP A 134 6.33 18.49 5.52
C TRP A 134 6.58 17.19 6.32
N CYS A 135 7.54 17.18 7.26
CA CYS A 135 7.69 16.08 8.22
C CYS A 135 6.43 15.86 9.05
N ALA A 136 5.79 16.93 9.53
CA ALA A 136 4.55 16.86 10.30
C ALA A 136 3.42 16.20 9.49
N HIS A 137 3.26 16.57 8.22
CA HIS A 137 2.28 15.95 7.32
C HIS A 137 2.51 14.45 7.15
N ILE A 138 3.74 14.03 6.84
CA ILE A 138 4.06 12.60 6.69
C ILE A 138 3.85 11.84 8.00
N GLY A 139 4.19 12.44 9.14
CA GLY A 139 3.96 11.86 10.47
C GLY A 139 2.47 11.66 10.77
N PHE A 140 1.65 12.66 10.45
CA PHE A 140 0.20 12.60 10.59
C PHE A 140 -0.42 11.49 9.73
N ASP A 141 -0.02 11.40 8.46
CA ASP A 141 -0.47 10.34 7.56
C ASP A 141 -0.15 8.95 8.11
N ARG A 142 1.11 8.75 8.55
CA ARG A 142 1.55 7.47 9.12
C ARG A 142 0.85 7.12 10.41
N MET A 143 0.57 8.10 11.27
CA MET A 143 -0.24 7.90 12.47
C MET A 143 -1.65 7.41 12.12
N LEU A 144 -2.26 7.95 11.07
CA LEU A 144 -3.58 7.52 10.61
C LEU A 144 -3.58 6.18 9.86
N GLY A 145 -2.40 5.63 9.55
CA GLY A 145 -2.24 4.37 8.83
C GLY A 145 -2.14 4.53 7.32
N TYR A 146 -2.07 5.77 6.81
CA TYR A 146 -1.59 6.03 5.46
C TYR A 146 -0.09 5.76 5.38
N GLY A 147 0.40 5.49 4.18
CA GLY A 147 1.81 5.23 3.99
C GLY A 147 2.19 5.16 2.53
N LEU A 148 3.48 4.89 2.28
CA LEU A 148 4.02 4.63 0.95
C LEU A 148 3.21 3.55 0.24
N LYS A 149 2.91 3.83 -1.02
CA LYS A 149 1.99 3.12 -1.90
C LYS A 149 2.70 2.07 -2.71
N TYR A 150 2.07 0.92 -2.85
CA TYR A 150 2.43 -0.07 -3.85
C TYR A 150 1.80 0.29 -5.21
N ALA A 151 2.45 -0.12 -6.30
CA ALA A 151 1.95 0.14 -7.66
C ALA A 151 0.66 -0.61 -8.01
N SER A 152 0.17 -1.49 -7.13
CA SER A 152 -1.08 -2.23 -7.28
C SER A 152 -2.33 -1.37 -7.08
N GLY A 153 -2.20 -0.18 -6.47
CA GLY A 153 -3.30 0.79 -6.37
C GLY A 153 -3.19 1.70 -5.14
N PHE A 154 -4.00 2.76 -5.11
CA PHE A 154 -3.94 3.79 -4.07
C PHE A 154 -4.17 3.27 -2.64
N ALA A 155 -5.00 2.24 -2.48
CA ALA A 155 -5.32 1.69 -1.17
C ALA A 155 -4.21 0.79 -0.59
N ALA A 156 -3.29 0.30 -1.42
CA ALA A 156 -2.25 -0.65 -1.00
C ALA A 156 -1.02 0.09 -0.47
N THR A 157 -0.74 -0.02 0.82
CA THR A 157 0.40 0.66 1.46
C THR A 157 1.29 -0.30 2.25
N HIS A 158 2.51 0.14 2.58
CA HIS A 158 3.39 -0.58 3.50
C HIS A 158 2.81 -0.71 4.92
N LEU A 159 1.83 0.11 5.27
CA LEU A 159 1.08 0.05 6.53
C LEU A 159 -0.24 -0.70 6.38
N GLY A 160 -0.42 -1.49 5.32
CA GLY A 160 -1.64 -2.24 5.08
C GLY A 160 -2.58 -1.57 4.08
N ARG A 161 -3.81 -2.07 4.01
CA ARG A 161 -4.82 -1.59 3.07
C ARG A 161 -5.64 -0.47 3.71
N ILE A 162 -5.89 0.60 2.95
CA ILE A 162 -6.76 1.69 3.41
C ILE A 162 -8.22 1.27 3.22
N GLY A 163 -9.03 1.43 4.27
CA GLY A 163 -10.49 1.28 4.22
C GLY A 163 -11.04 0.13 5.07
N PRO A 164 -12.38 -0.09 5.04
CA PRO A 164 -13.08 -1.02 5.93
C PRO A 164 -12.71 -2.51 5.74
N THR A 165 -12.07 -2.84 4.62
CA THR A 165 -11.59 -4.20 4.31
C THR A 165 -10.18 -4.46 4.81
N ASP A 166 -9.63 -3.58 5.64
CA ASP A 166 -8.39 -3.88 6.36
C ASP A 166 -8.66 -5.05 7.32
N PRO A 167 -7.98 -6.20 7.18
CA PRO A 167 -8.30 -7.40 7.96
C PRO A 167 -7.92 -7.31 9.45
N TRP A 168 -7.58 -6.12 9.95
CA TRP A 168 -7.14 -5.83 11.31
C TRP A 168 -7.99 -4.72 11.95
#